data_AF-A0AAD1R8E7-F1
#
_entry.id   AF-A0AAD1R8E7-F1
#
_cell.length_a   1.000
_cell.length_b   1.000
_cell.length_c   1.000
_cell.angle_alpha   90.00
_cell.angle_beta   90.00
_cell.angle_gamma   90.00
#
_symmetry.space_group_name_H-M   'P 1'
#
loop_
_entity.id
_entity.type
_entity.pdbx_description
1 polymer ?
#
loop_
_entity_poly.entity_id
_entity_poly.type
_entity_poly.pdbx_seq_one_letter_code
_entity_poly.pdbx_strand_id
1 'polypeptide(L)'
;MFIYGSVFLGINGAFSGLIANSLFRNILHVTQARFLSSLPMAVLPFLTTVATYGGLVSKPLLQGDLNCSLCTMVRGGLIGSVAGALYPILLALPVNGGLAARYQTSPLPTEGNVIRFWTTISKPVLRKMSFVLILQGMFGLYISSRHFAIYEKMLRLPAVDMEADTVLQ
;
A
#
# COMPACT_ATOMS: atom_id res chain seq x y z
N MET A 1 1.10 9.99 -17.26
CA MET A 1 0.97 8.51 -17.24
C MET A 1 1.47 7.89 -15.92
N PHE A 2 2.66 8.26 -15.40
CA PHE A 2 3.21 7.71 -14.14
C PHE A 2 2.37 7.97 -12.86
N ILE A 3 1.60 9.07 -12.81
CA ILE A 3 0.77 9.42 -11.64
C ILE A 3 -0.40 8.44 -11.48
N TYR A 4 -0.94 7.91 -12.58
CA TYR A 4 -2.09 7.00 -12.55
C TYR A 4 -1.76 5.67 -11.87
N GLY A 5 -0.54 5.15 -12.06
CA GLY A 5 -0.09 3.92 -11.39
C GLY A 5 -0.01 4.07 -9.87
N SER A 6 0.60 5.15 -9.38
CA SER A 6 0.68 5.44 -7.94
C SER A 6 -0.68 5.70 -7.31
N VAL A 7 -1.57 6.42 -8.01
CA VAL A 7 -2.92 6.72 -7.50
C VAL A 7 -3.78 5.46 -7.46
N PHE A 8 -3.71 4.61 -8.49
CA PHE A 8 -4.45 3.33 -8.50
C PHE A 8 -3.96 2.41 -7.38
N LEU A 9 -2.65 2.29 -7.17
CA LEU A 9 -2.09 1.51 -6.06
C LEU A 9 -2.51 2.09 -4.70
N GLY A 10 -2.53 3.43 -4.56
CA GLY A 10 -3.00 4.13 -3.38
C GLY A 10 -4.48 3.88 -3.07
N ILE A 11 -5.36 3.93 -4.08
CA ILE A 11 -6.80 3.64 -3.92
C ILE A 11 -7.00 2.21 -3.40
N ASN A 12 -6.31 1.24 -3.98
CA ASN A 12 -6.34 -0.14 -3.48
C ASN A 12 -5.82 -0.25 -2.04
N GLY A 13 -4.77 0.52 -1.68
CA GLY A 13 -4.31 0.63 -0.30
C GLY A 13 -5.34 1.22 0.66
N ALA A 14 -6.12 2.20 0.21
CA ALA A 14 -7.24 2.75 0.99
C ALA A 14 -8.34 1.70 1.22
N PHE A 15 -8.73 0.95 0.18
CA PHE A 15 -9.68 -0.15 0.32
C PHE A 15 -9.19 -1.23 1.28
N SER A 16 -7.91 -1.61 1.18
CA SER A 16 -7.26 -2.52 2.12
C SER A 16 -7.39 -2.02 3.56
N GLY A 17 -7.09 -0.74 3.82
CA GLY A 17 -7.28 -0.11 5.14
C GLY A 17 -8.73 -0.14 5.65
N LEU A 18 -9.71 0.11 4.77
CA LEU A 18 -11.13 0.02 5.13
C LEU A 18 -11.58 -1.41 5.45
N ILE A 19 -11.12 -2.40 4.70
CA ILE A 19 -11.41 -3.82 4.94
C ILE A 19 -10.78 -4.25 6.27
N ALA A 20 -9.51 -3.88 6.51
CA ALA A 20 -8.82 -4.15 7.77
C ALA A 20 -9.62 -3.59 8.96
N ASN A 21 -10.04 -2.33 8.84
CA ASN A 21 -10.82 -1.64 9.86
C ASN A 21 -12.15 -2.36 10.13
N SER A 22 -12.88 -2.76 9.08
CA SER A 22 -14.15 -3.50 9.22
C SER A 22 -13.97 -4.82 9.96
N LEU A 23 -12.91 -5.58 9.64
CA LEU A 23 -12.61 -6.86 10.30
C LEU A 23 -12.27 -6.69 11.79
N PHE A 24 -11.42 -5.74 12.14
CA PHE A 24 -11.07 -5.49 13.55
C PHE A 24 -12.25 -4.98 14.36
N ARG A 25 -13.10 -4.12 13.77
CA ARG A 25 -14.31 -3.63 14.43
C ARG A 25 -15.30 -4.74 14.74
N ASN A 26 -15.44 -5.71 13.83
CA ASN A 26 -16.31 -6.86 14.04
C ASN A 26 -15.81 -7.75 15.19
N ILE A 27 -14.49 -7.94 15.31
CA ILE A 27 -13.90 -8.75 16.40
C ILE A 27 -13.98 -8.03 17.75
N LEU A 28 -13.74 -6.72 17.79
CA LEU A 28 -13.74 -5.91 19.01
C LEU A 28 -15.12 -5.32 19.37
N HIS A 29 -16.18 -5.68 18.63
CA HIS A 29 -17.55 -5.20 18.79
C HIS A 29 -17.69 -3.66 18.84
N VAL A 30 -16.87 -2.96 18.05
CA VAL A 30 -16.83 -1.48 18.05
C VAL A 30 -17.84 -0.92 17.04
N THR A 31 -18.98 -0.44 17.52
CA THR A 31 -20.02 0.19 16.70
C THR A 31 -19.85 1.72 16.57
N GLN A 32 -19.18 2.35 17.54
CA GLN A 32 -19.01 3.80 17.63
C GLN A 32 -17.89 4.34 16.72
N ALA A 33 -17.96 5.61 16.32
CA ALA A 33 -16.92 6.31 15.55
C ALA A 33 -16.54 5.65 14.21
N ARG A 34 -17.53 5.17 13.45
CA ARG A 34 -17.34 4.48 12.15
C ARG A 34 -16.61 5.36 11.13
N PHE A 35 -17.02 6.63 11.00
CA PHE A 35 -16.39 7.61 10.11
C PHE A 35 -15.02 8.11 10.60
N LEU A 36 -14.88 8.36 11.91
CA LEU A 36 -13.63 8.86 12.51
C LEU A 36 -12.48 7.84 12.42
N SER A 37 -12.79 6.54 12.45
CA SER A 37 -11.80 5.48 12.24
C SER A 37 -11.55 5.17 10.75
N SER A 38 -12.55 5.31 9.88
CA SER A 38 -12.41 4.95 8.46
C SER A 38 -11.62 5.99 7.66
N LEU A 39 -11.75 7.27 8.00
CA LEU A 39 -11.00 8.36 7.37
C LEU A 39 -9.47 8.18 7.49
N PRO A 40 -8.87 8.07 8.69
CA PRO A 40 -7.43 7.88 8.83
C PRO A 40 -6.98 6.54 8.24
N MET A 41 -7.81 5.50 8.30
CA MET A 41 -7.52 4.19 7.70
C MET A 41 -7.56 4.19 6.17
N ALA A 42 -8.24 5.15 5.53
CA ALA A 42 -8.22 5.30 4.08
C ALA A 42 -7.13 6.28 3.63
N VAL A 43 -7.07 7.46 4.27
CA VAL A 43 -6.20 8.56 3.88
C VAL A 43 -4.74 8.26 4.16
N LEU A 44 -4.41 7.71 5.34
CA LEU A 44 -3.01 7.44 5.68
C LEU A 44 -2.40 6.39 4.75
N PRO A 45 -3.00 5.19 4.56
CA PRO A 45 -2.43 4.21 3.63
C PRO A 45 -2.40 4.69 2.18
N PHE A 46 -3.38 5.49 1.75
CA PHE A 46 -3.36 6.14 0.44
C PHE A 46 -2.13 7.02 0.28
N LEU A 47 -1.95 8.00 1.17
CA LEU A 47 -0.84 8.96 1.10
C LEU A 47 0.51 8.26 1.26
N THR A 48 0.62 7.31 2.19
CA THR A 48 1.83 6.52 2.40
C THR A 48 2.20 5.75 1.13
N THR A 49 1.24 5.07 0.49
CA THR A 49 1.49 4.31 -0.74
C THR A 49 1.91 5.21 -1.89
N VAL A 50 1.23 6.35 -2.09
CA VAL A 50 1.57 7.31 -3.15
C VAL A 50 2.96 7.92 -2.92
N ALA A 51 3.26 8.33 -1.69
CA ALA A 51 4.54 8.94 -1.34
C ALA A 51 5.71 7.95 -1.46
N THR A 52 5.53 6.73 -0.93
CA THR A 52 6.57 5.68 -1.00
C THR A 52 6.80 5.20 -2.43
N TYR A 53 5.75 4.98 -3.21
CA TYR A 53 5.89 4.61 -4.62
C TYR A 53 6.55 5.72 -5.43
N GLY A 54 6.13 6.98 -5.21
CA GLY A 54 6.74 8.13 -5.86
C GLY A 54 8.23 8.28 -5.53
N GLY A 55 8.60 8.16 -4.26
CA GLY A 55 9.98 8.35 -3.79
C GLY A 55 10.93 7.20 -4.12
N LEU A 56 10.46 5.95 -4.06
CA LEU A 56 11.32 4.76 -4.15
C LEU A 56 11.27 4.04 -5.50
N VAL A 57 10.27 4.35 -6.33
CA VAL A 57 10.13 3.79 -7.69
C VAL A 57 10.17 4.89 -8.73
N SER A 58 9.24 5.85 -8.68
CA SER A 58 9.13 6.85 -9.75
C SER A 58 10.35 7.76 -9.86
N LYS A 59 10.86 8.30 -8.74
CA LYS A 59 12.06 9.16 -8.73
C LYS A 59 13.33 8.45 -9.24
N PRO A 60 13.76 7.29 -8.68
CA PRO A 60 14.99 6.63 -9.15
C PRO A 60 14.87 6.07 -10.57
N LEU A 61 13.65 5.74 -11.03
CA LEU A 61 13.41 5.37 -12.43
C LEU A 61 13.62 6.57 -13.35
N LEU A 62 13.07 7.75 -13.02
CA LEU A 62 13.24 8.96 -13.84
C LEU A 62 14.68 9.49 -13.85
N GLN A 63 15.42 9.29 -12.76
CA GLN A 63 16.84 9.68 -12.66
C GLN A 63 17.79 8.73 -13.40
N GLY A 64 17.30 7.60 -13.92
CA GLY A 64 18.14 6.60 -14.59
C GLY A 64 19.05 5.80 -13.65
N ASP A 65 18.80 5.86 -12.33
CA ASP A 65 19.48 5.03 -11.32
C ASP A 65 18.90 3.60 -11.32
N LEU A 66 17.63 3.47 -11.72
CA LEU A 66 16.90 2.20 -11.72
C LEU A 66 16.70 1.64 -13.14
N ASN A 67 17.78 1.16 -13.76
CA ASN A 67 17.74 0.62 -15.14
C ASN A 67 17.34 -0.86 -15.25
N CYS A 68 17.10 -1.54 -14.12
CA CYS A 68 16.74 -2.96 -14.11
C CYS A 68 15.22 -3.16 -14.04
N SER A 69 14.68 -3.86 -15.03
CA SER A 69 13.26 -4.25 -15.09
C SER A 69 12.82 -5.06 -13.86
N LEU A 70 13.62 -6.05 -13.45
CA LEU A 70 13.34 -6.88 -12.27
C LEU A 70 13.42 -6.07 -10.96
N CYS A 71 14.40 -5.18 -10.82
CA CYS A 71 14.54 -4.34 -9.62
C CYS A 71 13.33 -3.42 -9.44
N THR A 72 12.87 -2.81 -10.54
CA THR A 72 11.67 -1.97 -10.55
C THR A 72 10.43 -2.77 -10.18
N MET A 73 10.24 -3.95 -10.77
CA MET A 73 9.13 -4.86 -10.43
C MET A 73 9.14 -5.26 -8.96
N VAL A 74 10.26 -5.79 -8.46
CA VAL A 74 10.38 -6.25 -7.06
C VAL A 74 10.13 -5.10 -6.08
N ARG A 75 10.68 -3.90 -6.33
CA ARG A 75 10.41 -2.72 -5.51
C ARG A 75 8.93 -2.32 -5.53
N GLY A 76 8.30 -2.30 -6.71
CA GLY A 76 6.87 -1.99 -6.84
C GLY A 76 5.97 -2.98 -6.12
N GLY A 77 6.26 -4.28 -6.23
CA GLY A 77 5.54 -5.34 -5.51
C GLY A 77 5.75 -5.27 -3.99
N LEU A 78 6.97 -4.99 -3.54
CA LEU A 78 7.29 -4.82 -2.13
C LEU A 78 6.55 -3.61 -1.53
N ILE A 79 6.55 -2.47 -2.23
CA ILE A 79 5.82 -1.28 -1.78
C ILE A 79 4.31 -1.53 -1.78
N GLY A 80 3.76 -2.17 -2.81
CA GLY A 80 2.35 -2.54 -2.86
C GLY A 80 1.94 -3.42 -1.69
N SER A 81 2.69 -4.49 -1.41
CA SER A 81 2.39 -5.41 -0.30
C SER A 81 2.60 -4.78 1.07
N VAL A 82 3.69 -4.03 1.28
CA VAL A 82 4.03 -3.44 2.58
C VAL A 82 3.20 -2.19 2.85
N ALA A 83 3.28 -1.17 1.99
CA ALA A 83 2.58 0.11 2.21
C ALA A 83 1.07 0.00 1.93
N GLY A 84 0.68 -0.82 0.94
CA GLY A 84 -0.72 -0.98 0.53
C GLY A 84 -1.51 -2.04 1.30
N ALA A 85 -0.87 -2.99 2.00
CA ALA A 85 -1.59 -4.04 2.73
C ALA A 85 -1.09 -4.29 4.15
N LEU A 86 0.22 -4.44 4.37
CA LEU A 86 0.74 -4.75 5.71
C LEU A 86 0.60 -3.56 6.66
N TYR A 87 0.95 -2.36 6.21
CA TYR A 87 0.85 -1.13 6.97
C TYR A 87 -0.58 -0.85 7.49
N PRO A 88 -1.64 -0.89 6.64
CA PRO A 88 -3.00 -0.69 7.14
C PRO A 88 -3.44 -1.74 8.18
N ILE A 89 -2.98 -2.99 8.07
CA ILE A 89 -3.29 -4.04 9.06
C ILE A 89 -2.65 -3.70 10.42
N LEU A 90 -1.38 -3.28 10.40
CA LEU A 90 -0.66 -2.88 11.61
C LEU A 90 -1.23 -1.60 12.23
N LEU A 91 -1.69 -0.66 11.40
CA LEU A 91 -2.31 0.59 11.85
C LEU A 91 -3.71 0.35 12.44
N ALA A 92 -4.49 -0.57 11.86
CA ALA A 92 -5.85 -0.86 12.31
C ALA A 92 -5.91 -1.49 13.71
N LEU A 93 -4.87 -2.20 14.13
CA LEU A 93 -4.71 -2.81 15.45
C LEU A 93 -4.81 -1.79 16.61
N PRO A 94 -3.87 -0.83 16.74
CA PRO A 94 -3.86 0.13 17.83
C PRO A 94 -5.05 1.09 17.77
N VAL A 95 -5.52 1.46 16.57
CA VAL A 95 -6.67 2.38 16.43
C VAL A 95 -7.96 1.74 16.93
N ASN A 96 -8.24 0.49 16.53
CA ASN A 96 -9.44 -0.21 17.01
C ASN A 96 -9.30 -0.64 18.48
N GLY A 97 -8.08 -0.96 18.92
CA GLY A 97 -7.77 -1.20 20.33
C GLY A 97 -8.03 -0.02 21.24
N GLY A 98 -7.53 1.16 20.86
CA GLY A 98 -7.75 2.40 21.58
C GLY A 98 -9.23 2.79 21.64
N LEU A 99 -9.98 2.56 20.55
CA LEU A 99 -11.43 2.76 20.54
C LEU A 99 -12.14 1.79 21.50
N ALA A 100 -11.77 0.51 21.49
CA ALA A 100 -12.33 -0.47 22.40
C ALA A 100 -12.06 -0.11 23.88
N ALA A 101 -10.87 0.41 24.18
CA ALA A 101 -10.51 0.87 25.52
C ALA A 101 -11.30 2.10 25.94
N ARG A 102 -11.45 3.07 25.04
CA ARG A 102 -12.17 4.33 25.31
C ARG A 102 -13.67 4.13 25.49
N TYR A 103 -14.28 3.26 24.71
CA TYR A 103 -15.72 3.00 24.75
C TYR A 103 -16.09 1.75 25.56
N GLN A 104 -15.12 1.11 26.22
CA GLN A 104 -15.29 -0.12 27.01
C GLN A 104 -16.11 -1.20 26.29
N THR A 105 -15.94 -1.32 24.96
CA THR A 105 -16.76 -2.23 24.14
C THR A 105 -16.33 -3.69 24.26
N SER A 106 -15.11 -3.94 24.74
CA SER A 106 -14.55 -5.29 24.88
C SER A 106 -13.60 -5.34 26.08
N PRO A 107 -13.60 -6.43 26.88
CA PRO A 107 -12.65 -6.59 27.97
C PRO A 107 -11.23 -6.70 27.41
N LEU A 108 -10.44 -5.64 27.61
CA LEU A 108 -9.03 -5.63 27.25
C LEU A 108 -8.20 -6.34 28.34
N PRO A 109 -7.12 -7.06 27.96
CA PRO A 109 -6.27 -7.76 28.91
C PRO A 109 -5.60 -6.75 29.85
N THR A 110 -5.93 -6.85 31.13
CA THR A 110 -5.44 -5.92 32.17
C THR A 110 -4.05 -6.30 32.66
N GLU A 111 -3.67 -7.59 32.64
CA GLU A 111 -2.39 -8.08 33.16
C GLU A 111 -1.85 -9.31 32.38
N GLY A 112 -0.52 -9.38 32.23
CA GLY A 112 0.27 -10.57 31.88
C GLY A 112 0.17 -11.19 30.48
N ASN A 113 -0.87 -10.92 29.69
CA ASN A 113 -1.13 -11.70 28.46
C ASN A 113 -1.57 -10.90 27.22
N VAL A 114 -1.16 -9.63 27.17
CA VAL A 114 -1.53 -8.67 26.11
C VAL A 114 -1.11 -9.15 24.71
N ILE A 115 0.11 -9.70 24.57
CA ILE A 115 0.63 -10.21 23.29
C ILE A 115 -0.22 -11.38 22.76
N ARG A 116 -0.64 -12.31 23.65
CA ARG A 116 -1.46 -13.46 23.25
C ARG A 116 -2.86 -13.03 22.81
N PHE A 117 -3.44 -12.03 23.46
CA PHE A 117 -4.71 -11.45 23.05
C PHE A 117 -4.62 -10.83 21.66
N TRP A 118 -3.63 -9.95 21.43
CA TRP A 118 -3.45 -9.29 20.12
C TRP A 118 -3.12 -10.28 19.01
N THR A 119 -2.30 -11.29 19.26
CA THR A 119 -1.99 -12.34 18.26
C THR A 119 -3.23 -13.17 17.93
N THR A 120 -4.06 -13.52 18.92
CA THR A 120 -5.31 -14.26 18.71
C THR A 120 -6.31 -13.47 17.86
N ILE A 121 -6.46 -12.17 18.12
CA ILE A 121 -7.33 -11.27 17.34
C ILE A 121 -6.78 -11.03 15.93
N SER A 122 -5.47 -10.89 15.80
CA SER A 122 -4.84 -10.58 14.51
C SER A 122 -4.79 -11.77 13.57
N LYS A 123 -4.71 -13.01 14.08
CA LYS A 123 -4.61 -14.24 13.27
C LYS A 123 -5.75 -14.40 12.23
N PRO A 124 -7.05 -14.28 12.59
CA PRO A 124 -8.13 -14.38 11.61
C PRO A 124 -8.13 -13.20 10.61
N VAL A 125 -7.72 -12.00 11.05
CA VAL A 125 -7.62 -10.83 10.18
C VAL A 125 -6.51 -11.03 9.16
N LEU A 126 -5.31 -11.39 9.60
CA LEU A 126 -4.16 -11.69 8.75
C LEU A 126 -4.48 -12.82 7.76
N ARG A 127 -5.21 -13.86 8.18
CA ARG A 127 -5.62 -14.95 7.27
C ARG A 127 -6.53 -14.45 6.14
N LYS A 128 -7.51 -13.59 6.44
CA LYS A 128 -8.39 -13.00 5.42
C LYS A 128 -7.65 -11.98 4.54
N MET A 129 -6.82 -11.15 5.16
CA MET A 129 -6.05 -10.10 4.48
C MET A 129 -4.85 -10.64 3.70
N SER A 130 -4.41 -11.88 3.94
CA SER A 130 -3.35 -12.53 3.16
C SER A 130 -3.69 -12.56 1.67
N PHE A 131 -4.97 -12.76 1.32
CA PHE A 131 -5.41 -12.71 -0.07
C PHE A 131 -5.25 -11.31 -0.67
N VAL A 132 -5.66 -10.28 0.09
CA VAL A 132 -5.49 -8.86 -0.29
C VAL A 132 -4.01 -8.51 -0.43
N LEU A 133 -3.15 -9.02 0.45
CA LEU A 133 -1.70 -8.77 0.42
C LEU A 133 -1.06 -9.35 -0.84
N ILE A 134 -1.42 -10.58 -1.22
CA ILE A 134 -0.93 -11.22 -2.45
C ILE A 134 -1.39 -10.43 -3.67
N LEU A 135 -2.69 -10.08 -3.73
CA LEU A 135 -3.23 -9.28 -4.83
C LEU A 135 -2.53 -7.91 -4.93
N GLN A 136 -2.31 -7.23 -3.81
CA GLN A 136 -1.65 -5.93 -3.78
C GLN A 136 -0.20 -6.01 -4.25
N GLY A 137 0.51 -7.11 -3.90
CA GLY A 137 1.83 -7.43 -4.44
C GLY A 137 1.81 -7.65 -5.95
N MET A 138 0.87 -8.44 -6.47
CA MET A 138 0.72 -8.67 -7.91
C MET A 138 0.38 -7.38 -8.68
N PHE A 139 -0.51 -6.56 -8.15
CA PHE A 139 -0.82 -5.25 -8.73
C PHE A 139 0.40 -4.32 -8.71
N GLY A 140 1.17 -4.29 -7.62
CA GLY A 140 2.42 -3.54 -7.52
C GLY A 140 3.45 -3.98 -8.56
N LEU A 141 3.63 -5.29 -8.74
CA LEU A 141 4.50 -5.89 -9.76
C LEU A 141 4.05 -5.49 -11.18
N TYR A 142 2.76 -5.63 -11.47
CA TYR A 142 2.19 -5.33 -12.78
C TYR A 142 2.29 -3.84 -13.14
N ILE A 143 1.99 -2.95 -12.19
CA ILE A 143 2.09 -1.51 -12.43
C ILE A 143 3.56 -1.10 -12.64
N SER A 144 4.49 -1.66 -11.87
CA SER A 144 5.91 -1.38 -12.05
C SER A 144 6.47 -1.88 -13.38
N SER A 145 6.05 -3.05 -13.87
CA SER A 145 6.48 -3.54 -15.19
C SER A 145 5.98 -2.62 -16.32
N ARG A 146 4.73 -2.15 -16.22
CA ARG A 146 4.16 -1.17 -17.16
C ARG A 146 4.86 0.18 -17.07
N HIS A 147 5.21 0.64 -15.86
CA HIS A 147 5.99 1.87 -15.66
C HIS A 147 7.36 1.78 -16.32
N PHE A 148 8.06 0.65 -16.17
CA PHE A 148 9.35 0.43 -16.82
C PHE A 148 9.25 0.43 -18.36
N ALA A 149 8.24 -0.26 -18.92
CA ALA A 149 8.02 -0.28 -20.37
C ALA A 149 7.69 1.11 -20.96
N ILE A 150 6.97 1.95 -20.22
CA ILE A 150 6.70 3.33 -20.62
C ILE A 150 7.98 4.17 -20.55
N TYR A 151 8.77 4.00 -19.48
CA TYR A 151 10.05 4.68 -19.32
C TYR A 151 11.02 4.36 -20.47
N GLU A 152 11.13 3.08 -20.86
CA GLU A 152 11.98 2.67 -21.98
C GLU A 152 11.54 3.33 -23.31
N LYS A 153 10.23 3.43 -23.56
CA LYS A 153 9.71 4.15 -24.72
C LYS A 153 10.06 5.65 -24.68
N MET A 154 10.02 6.26 -23.51
CA MET A 154 10.41 7.68 -23.36
C MET A 154 11.89 7.91 -23.59
N LEU A 155 12.76 6.96 -23.26
CA LEU A 155 14.20 7.05 -23.56
C LEU A 155 14.51 6.91 -25.05
N ARG A 156 13.71 6.12 -25.79
CA ARG A 156 13.91 5.92 -27.23
C ARG A 156 13.44 7.11 -28.08
N LEU A 157 12.45 7.86 -27.63
CA LEU A 157 11.95 9.06 -28.33
C LEU A 157 13.06 10.10 -28.61
N PRO A 158 13.81 10.61 -27.62
CA PRO A 158 14.85 11.61 -27.87
C PRO A 158 16.00 11.08 -28.75
N ALA A 159 16.25 9.76 -28.80
CA ALA A 159 17.26 9.18 -29.69
C ALA A 159 16.81 9.25 -31.17
N VAL A 160 15.53 9.01 -31.45
CA VAL A 160 14.97 9.11 -32.81
C VAL A 160 14.92 10.55 -33.28
N ASP A 161 14.64 11.49 -32.38
CA ASP A 161 14.61 12.93 -32.68
C ASP A 161 16.01 13.42 -33.08
N MET A 162 17.05 12.98 -32.37
CA MET A 162 18.44 13.31 -32.69
C MET A 162 18.93 12.65 -33.99
N GLU A 163 18.56 11.39 -34.26
CA GLU A 163 18.87 10.75 -35.55
C GLU A 163 18.16 11.44 -36.73
N ALA A 164 16.92 11.90 -36.55
CA ALA A 164 16.19 12.63 -37.58
C ALA A 164 16.84 13.99 -37.92
N ASP A 165 17.33 14.72 -36.91
CA ASP A 165 18.07 15.97 -37.13
C ASP A 165 19.47 15.74 -37.74
N THR A 166 20.12 14.60 -37.44
CA THR A 166 21.45 14.29 -37.99
C THR A 166 21.40 13.80 -39.45
N VAL A 167 20.26 13.28 -39.92
CA VAL A 167 20.06 12.83 -41.31
C VAL A 167 19.64 13.98 -42.23
N LEU A 168 19.22 15.13 -41.67
CA LEU A 168 18.76 16.31 -42.40
C LEU A 168 19.86 17.37 -42.62
N GLN A 169 21.12 17.05 -42.33
CA GLN A 169 22.29 17.90 -42.49
C GLN A 169 23.36 17.20 -43.34
#